data_AF-A0A2T0VZV6-F1
#
_entry.id   AF-A0A2T0VZV6-F1
#
_cell.length_a   1.000
_cell.length_b   1.000
_cell.length_c   1.000
_cell.angle_alpha   90.00
_cell.angle_beta   90.00
_cell.angle_gamma   90.00
#
_symmetry.space_group_name_H-M   'P 1'
#
loop_
_entity.id
_entity.type
_entity.pdbx_description
1 polymer ?
#
loop_
_entity_poly.entity_id
_entity_poly.type
_entity_poly.pdbx_seq_one_letter_code
_entity_poly.pdbx_strand_id
1 'polypeptide(L)'
;MNTANFAKVVLLAAASVSLSGCETSSKGGITDGGLDGGTLRDGLANIWIDPDGCQHWYIDDGIEGYMSPRLRRDGRPYCQEERGEIVLKDGSVMMVEQEPVPSDT
;
A
#
# COMPACT_ATOMS: atom_id res chain seq x y z
N MET A 1 9.09 -41.74 -10.58
CA MET A 1 9.34 -41.34 -9.17
C MET A 1 8.27 -41.99 -8.31
N ASN A 2 8.60 -42.71 -7.25
CA ASN A 2 7.59 -43.33 -6.38
C ASN A 2 7.00 -42.29 -5.41
N THR A 3 5.79 -42.54 -4.90
CA THR A 3 5.01 -41.60 -4.06
C THR A 3 5.78 -41.12 -2.83
N ALA A 4 6.59 -41.98 -2.23
CA ALA A 4 7.46 -41.65 -1.11
C ALA A 4 8.58 -40.65 -1.49
N ASN A 5 9.18 -40.80 -2.68
CA ASN A 5 10.20 -39.85 -3.14
C ASN A 5 9.56 -38.53 -3.59
N PHE A 6 8.35 -38.56 -4.15
CA PHE A 6 7.60 -37.34 -4.48
C PHE A 6 7.25 -36.54 -3.22
N ALA A 7 6.75 -37.21 -2.17
CA ALA A 7 6.45 -36.58 -0.89
C ALA A 7 7.70 -35.91 -0.26
N LYS A 8 8.86 -36.56 -0.32
CA LYS A 8 10.13 -35.99 0.17
C LYS A 8 10.55 -34.74 -0.60
N VAL A 9 10.40 -34.74 -1.92
CA VAL A 9 10.74 -33.58 -2.77
C VAL A 9 9.81 -32.40 -2.45
N VAL A 10 8.51 -32.64 -2.30
CA VAL A 10 7.54 -31.59 -1.92
C VAL A 10 7.86 -31.00 -0.55
N LEU A 11 8.20 -31.85 0.44
CA LEU A 11 8.52 -31.41 1.80
C LEU A 11 9.80 -30.56 1.84
N LEU A 12 10.82 -30.95 1.08
CA LEU A 12 12.07 -30.18 0.97
C LEU A 12 11.87 -28.84 0.26
N ALA A 13 11.07 -28.81 -0.81
CA ALA A 13 10.75 -27.57 -1.51
C ALA A 13 9.96 -26.59 -0.63
N ALA A 14 8.95 -27.10 0.10
CA ALA A 14 8.16 -26.29 1.03
C ALA A 14 9.02 -25.70 2.16
N ALA A 15 9.98 -26.47 2.70
CA ALA A 15 10.90 -26.00 3.73
C ALA A 15 11.85 -24.89 3.21
N SER A 16 12.35 -24.99 1.97
CA SER A 16 13.20 -23.94 1.41
C SER A 16 12.48 -22.62 1.16
N VAL A 17 11.20 -22.68 0.76
CA VAL A 17 10.37 -21.47 0.53
C VAL A 17 10.02 -20.78 1.86
N SER A 18 9.89 -21.53 2.96
CA SER A 18 9.57 -20.95 4.26
C SER A 18 10.75 -20.24 4.94
N LEU A 19 11.99 -20.42 4.46
CA LEU A 19 13.19 -19.78 5.01
C LEU A 19 13.60 -18.47 4.32
N SER A 20 12.88 -17.98 3.31
CA SER A 20 13.28 -16.78 2.56
C SER A 20 12.96 -15.44 3.24
N GLY A 21 12.44 -15.41 4.46
CA GLY A 21 12.02 -14.19 5.18
C GLY A 21 13.06 -13.56 6.12
N CYS A 22 14.37 -13.62 5.81
CA CYS A 22 15.40 -13.01 6.66
C CYS A 22 15.94 -11.71 6.03
N GLU A 23 15.30 -10.59 6.34
CA GLU A 23 15.63 -9.26 5.81
C GLU A 23 16.96 -8.70 6.38
N THR A 24 17.79 -8.09 5.52
CA THR A 24 18.97 -7.29 5.91
C THR A 24 18.71 -5.82 5.61
N SER A 25 18.70 -4.97 6.64
CA SER A 25 18.56 -3.52 6.47
C SER A 25 19.80 -2.94 5.76
N SER A 26 19.62 -2.36 4.58
CA SER A 26 20.68 -1.64 3.86
C SER A 26 20.80 -0.20 4.38
N LYS A 27 22.05 0.29 4.48
CA LYS A 27 22.33 1.65 4.95
C LYS A 27 22.02 2.66 3.83
N GLY A 28 20.85 3.30 3.89
CA GLY A 28 20.58 4.45 3.00
C GLY A 28 19.15 4.99 2.89
N GLY A 29 18.13 4.33 3.45
CA GLY A 29 16.73 4.78 3.36
C GLY A 29 15.77 3.79 4.01
N ILE A 30 14.46 4.08 3.96
CA ILE A 30 13.43 3.07 4.23
C ILE A 30 13.46 2.10 3.03
N THR A 31 13.85 0.85 3.28
CA THR A 31 13.82 -0.24 2.30
C THR A 31 12.54 -1.03 2.55
N ASP A 32 11.81 -1.34 1.48
CA ASP A 32 10.68 -2.26 1.52
C ASP A 32 11.18 -3.70 1.82
N GLY A 33 10.30 -4.55 2.35
CA GLY A 33 10.61 -5.95 2.68
C GLY A 33 9.94 -6.95 1.74
N GLY A 34 9.50 -6.48 0.56
CA GLY A 34 8.71 -7.23 -0.41
C GLY A 34 9.56 -8.01 -1.43
N LEU A 35 8.89 -8.77 -2.31
CA LEU A 35 9.54 -9.62 -3.32
C LEU A 35 10.17 -8.82 -4.48
N ASP A 36 9.75 -7.58 -4.70
CA ASP A 36 10.26 -6.62 -5.67
C ASP A 36 11.08 -5.51 -5.02
N GLY A 37 11.59 -5.78 -3.81
CA GLY A 37 12.11 -4.75 -2.91
C GLY A 37 13.08 -3.75 -3.54
N GLY A 38 12.68 -2.49 -3.56
CA GLY A 38 13.40 -1.34 -4.06
C GLY A 38 13.65 -0.27 -2.98
N THR A 39 14.46 0.72 -3.32
CA THR A 39 14.53 1.93 -2.50
C THR A 39 13.34 2.81 -2.84
N LEU A 40 12.53 3.19 -1.85
CA LEU A 40 11.56 4.28 -1.94
C LEU A 40 12.30 5.60 -2.19
N ARG A 41 12.71 5.83 -3.44
CA ARG A 41 13.46 7.04 -3.79
C ARG A 41 12.53 8.24 -3.61
N ASP A 42 12.97 9.14 -2.73
CA ASP A 42 12.34 10.41 -2.38
C ASP A 42 11.04 10.37 -1.56
N GLY A 43 10.48 9.18 -1.27
CA GLY A 43 9.34 9.03 -0.35
C GLY A 43 8.15 9.92 -0.72
N LEU A 44 7.93 10.15 -2.02
CA LEU A 44 6.90 11.04 -2.53
C LEU A 44 5.53 10.39 -2.33
N ALA A 45 4.95 10.62 -1.16
CA ALA A 45 3.59 10.23 -0.86
C ALA A 45 2.62 11.07 -1.68
N ASN A 46 1.65 10.39 -2.29
CA ASN A 46 0.48 11.06 -2.87
C ASN A 46 -0.55 11.30 -1.78
N ILE A 47 -1.45 12.25 -2.04
CA ILE A 47 -2.63 12.47 -1.20
C ILE A 47 -3.80 11.75 -1.85
N TRP A 48 -4.41 10.84 -1.10
CA TRP A 48 -5.72 10.29 -1.42
C TRP A 48 -6.78 10.98 -0.58
N ILE A 49 -7.96 11.18 -1.15
CA ILE A 49 -9.12 11.79 -0.47
C ILE A 49 -10.25 10.78 -0.51
N ASP A 50 -10.75 10.40 0.65
CA ASP A 50 -11.88 9.47 0.78
C ASP A 50 -13.24 10.15 0.48
N PRO A 51 -14.34 9.39 0.31
CA PRO A 51 -15.66 9.96 0.07
C PRO A 51 -16.16 10.90 1.17
N ASP A 52 -15.65 10.76 2.40
CA ASP A 52 -15.97 11.66 3.51
C ASP A 52 -15.23 13.01 3.41
N GLY A 53 -14.28 13.12 2.48
CA GLY A 53 -13.44 14.29 2.22
C GLY A 53 -12.16 14.31 3.04
N CYS A 54 -11.81 13.23 3.75
CA CYS A 54 -10.63 13.17 4.59
C CYS A 54 -9.39 12.70 3.81
N GLN A 55 -8.26 13.33 4.11
CA GLN A 55 -7.01 13.12 3.40
C GLN A 55 -6.17 12.02 4.04
N HIS A 56 -5.54 11.22 3.21
CA HIS A 56 -4.61 10.17 3.60
C HIS A 56 -3.33 10.29 2.80
N TRP A 57 -2.20 10.05 3.47
CA TRP A 57 -0.95 9.80 2.79
C TRP A 57 -0.99 8.40 2.21
N TYR A 58 -0.69 8.28 0.93
CA TYR A 58 -0.63 7.00 0.23
C TYR A 58 0.73 6.85 -0.45
N ILE A 59 1.37 5.71 -0.22
CA ILE A 59 2.59 5.29 -0.90
C ILE A 59 2.34 3.89 -1.42
N ASP A 60 2.70 3.68 -2.68
CA ASP A 60 2.66 2.40 -3.37
C ASP A 60 4.09 2.07 -3.79
N ASP A 61 4.59 0.91 -3.40
CA ASP A 61 5.91 0.42 -3.78
C ASP A 61 5.88 -0.74 -4.79
N GLY A 62 4.68 -1.09 -5.30
CA GLY A 62 4.50 -2.13 -6.30
C GLY A 62 3.43 -3.12 -5.87
N ILE A 63 3.79 -4.03 -4.95
CA ILE A 63 2.87 -5.04 -4.40
C ILE A 63 2.28 -4.58 -3.06
N GLU A 64 2.98 -3.73 -2.31
CA GLU A 64 2.56 -3.26 -1.00
C GLU A 64 2.11 -1.78 -1.01
N GLY A 65 0.92 -1.53 -0.47
CA GLY A 65 0.37 -0.19 -0.28
C GLY A 65 0.40 0.22 1.19
N TYR A 66 1.02 1.36 1.49
CA TYR A 66 0.99 1.97 2.82
C TYR A 66 0.09 3.20 2.82
N MET A 67 -0.80 3.27 3.82
CA MET A 67 -1.68 4.41 4.02
C MET A 67 -1.67 4.87 5.48
N SER A 68 -1.69 6.18 5.69
CA SER A 68 -1.98 6.76 7.00
C SER A 68 -2.86 8.01 6.88
N PRO A 69 -3.77 8.25 7.85
CA PRO A 69 -4.58 9.46 7.84
C PRO A 69 -3.69 10.69 8.02
N ARG A 70 -3.93 11.72 7.21
CA ARG A 70 -3.28 13.01 7.36
C ARG A 70 -3.94 13.76 8.51
N LEU A 71 -3.20 13.94 9.60
CA LEU A 71 -3.75 14.57 10.81
C LEU A 71 -3.42 16.06 10.89
N ARG A 72 -4.34 16.80 11.53
CA ARG A 72 -4.10 18.16 12.03
C ARG A 72 -3.25 18.10 13.30
N ARG A 73 -2.75 19.25 13.75
CA ARG A 73 -1.93 19.37 14.97
C ARG A 73 -2.63 18.85 16.24
N ASP A 74 -3.95 18.87 16.27
CA ASP A 74 -4.77 18.38 17.37
C ASP A 74 -5.14 16.89 17.26
N GLY A 75 -4.57 16.18 16.27
CA GLY A 75 -4.78 14.74 16.09
C GLY A 75 -6.07 14.37 15.34
N ARG A 76 -6.91 15.33 14.95
CA ARG A 76 -8.08 15.04 14.11
C ARG A 76 -7.67 14.86 12.63
N PRO A 77 -8.41 14.06 11.85
CA PRO A 77 -8.20 13.98 10.40
C PRO A 77 -8.31 15.35 9.73
N TYR A 78 -7.49 15.56 8.69
CA TYR A 78 -7.58 16.70 7.81
C TYR A 78 -8.62 16.39 6.73
N CYS A 79 -9.77 17.06 6.76
CA CYS A 79 -10.84 16.84 5.79
C CYS A 79 -11.25 18.16 5.12
N GLN A 80 -11.67 18.07 3.87
CA GLN A 80 -12.22 19.16 3.06
C GLN A 80 -13.74 19.28 3.28
N GLU A 81 -14.28 20.48 3.05
CA GLU A 81 -15.69 20.79 3.29
C GLU A 81 -16.58 20.24 2.17
N GLU A 82 -16.15 20.35 0.91
CA GLU A 82 -16.84 19.74 -0.22
C GLU A 82 -16.48 18.25 -0.33
N ARG A 83 -17.52 17.40 -0.27
CA ARG A 83 -17.42 15.96 -0.51
C ARG A 83 -17.67 15.66 -1.98
N GLY A 84 -16.94 14.70 -2.52
CA GLY A 84 -17.10 14.28 -3.92
C GLY A 84 -16.42 15.18 -4.94
N GLU A 85 -15.73 16.24 -4.50
CA GLU A 85 -15.00 17.17 -5.35
C GLU A 85 -13.57 17.36 -4.81
N ILE A 86 -12.57 17.25 -5.68
CA ILE A 86 -11.16 17.49 -5.37
C ILE A 86 -10.70 18.72 -6.14
N VAL A 87 -10.44 19.82 -5.41
CA VAL A 87 -9.83 21.03 -5.99
C VAL A 87 -8.30 20.87 -5.98
N LEU A 88 -7.71 20.78 -7.16
CA LEU A 88 -6.27 20.69 -7.35
C LEU A 88 -5.59 22.04 -7.11
N LYS A 89 -4.27 22.00 -6.93
CA LYS A 89 -3.46 23.21 -6.61
C LYS A 89 -3.52 24.29 -7.70
N ASP A 90 -3.82 23.92 -8.94
CA ASP A 90 -4.01 24.83 -10.07
C ASP A 90 -5.44 25.40 -10.18
N GLY A 91 -6.32 25.04 -9.25
CA GLY A 91 -7.74 25.44 -9.23
C GLY A 91 -8.63 24.61 -10.14
N SER A 92 -8.10 23.58 -10.82
CA SER A 92 -8.92 22.63 -11.54
C SER A 92 -9.64 21.69 -10.56
N VAL A 93 -10.77 21.16 -11.01
CA VAL A 93 -11.66 20.34 -10.20
C VAL A 93 -11.73 18.94 -10.78
N MET A 94 -11.49 17.93 -9.95
CA MET A 94 -11.74 16.53 -10.28
C MET A 94 -12.86 16.00 -9.41
N MET A 95 -13.88 15.42 -10.03
CA MET A 95 -14.92 14.72 -9.30
C MET A 95 -14.34 13.42 -8.75
N VAL A 96 -14.63 13.13 -7.48
CA VAL A 96 -14.29 11.84 -6.88
C VAL A 96 -15.10 10.77 -7.62
N GLU A 97 -14.41 9.76 -8.14
CA GLU A 97 -15.09 8.59 -8.67
C GLU A 97 -15.85 7.91 -7.53
N GLN A 98 -17.15 7.73 -7.72
CA GLN A 98 -17.98 7.12 -6.70
C GLN A 98 -17.60 5.64 -6.61
N GLU A 99 -17.19 5.20 -5.41
CA GLU A 99 -16.87 3.78 -5.20
C GLU A 99 -18.04 2.92 -5.69
N PRO A 100 -17.77 1.85 -6.46
CA PRO A 100 -18.82 0.96 -6.90
C PRO A 100 -19.55 0.44 -5.67
N VAL A 101 -20.82 0.82 -5.54
CA VAL A 101 -21.69 0.31 -4.48
C VAL A 101 -21.67 -1.20 -4.62
N PRO A 102 -21.28 -1.97 -3.58
CA PRO A 102 -21.37 -3.42 -3.65
C PRO A 102 -22.77 -3.78 -4.14
N SER A 103 -22.84 -4.46 -5.28
CA SER A 103 -24.10 -5.00 -5.75
C SER A 103 -24.47 -6.08 -4.75
N ASP A 104 -25.37 -5.75 -3.81
CA ASP A 104 -25.96 -6.73 -2.91
C ASP A 104 -26.54 -7.88 -3.76
N THR A 105 -25.80 -8.99 -3.86
CA THR A 105 -26.27 -10.36 -4.13
C THR A 105 -25.32 -11.37 -3.52
#